data_AF-A0A4R0R6W8-F1
#
_entry.id   AF-A0A4R0R6W8-F1
#
_cell.length_a   1.000
_cell.length_b   1.000
_cell.length_c   1.000
_cell.angle_alpha   90.00
_cell.angle_beta   90.00
_cell.angle_gamma   90.00
#
_symmetry.space_group_name_H-M   'P 1'
#
loop_
_entity.id
_entity.type
_entity.pdbx_description
1 polymer ?
#
loop_
_entity_poly.entity_id
_entity_poly.type
_entity_poly.pdbx_seq_one_letter_code
_entity_poly.pdbx_strand_id
1 'polypeptide(L)'
;MYYHATSIGQGGPGEPEEDARYRSLLLMRGGTLPPFPTLAVVREQIPILKQLFDEYQAKQHMPGPDGLPQPFVMLTKLQSLFLFSMVAVTNDIPKDVLDAVMAALKITVLLTEYDDLKPLLKMSGFCGALMDDVAIQRLGTIAKSRKVAIYLRDDASFTAEALHVLLQMIEQHKKDMISRRSPFVNAPWRDDVSLYAQLADVQVFDNKLNEDTQFLLEQLLAWAQNRNALDFERTKELRKDVVLSARIHLSLVCSQLEGPENAAKAKQHTKWVVDQFRPRRFMRDSLAGYVLRGDLPEHPVAVALGPEWFANAPSWRPPVHTAMPSGAGACEHCGKTTQKGESKLLKCARCQGVVYCSKDCQKAAWKQHKPTCKAA
;
A
#
# COMPACT_ATOMS: atom_id res chain seq x y z
N MET A 1 6.67 3.10 0.33
CA MET A 1 5.33 2.63 -0.05
C MET A 1 4.98 3.43 -1.29
N TYR A 2 4.76 2.82 -2.46
CA TYR A 2 4.50 3.61 -3.67
C TYR A 2 3.15 4.32 -3.57
N TYR A 3 2.97 5.48 -4.20
CA TYR A 3 1.77 6.32 -4.03
C TYR A 3 0.97 6.53 -5.32
N HIS A 4 1.23 5.73 -6.35
CA HIS A 4 0.46 5.75 -7.59
C HIS A 4 -0.55 4.62 -7.59
N ALA A 5 -1.80 4.90 -7.96
CA ALA A 5 -2.83 3.86 -8.11
C ALA A 5 -2.44 2.85 -9.22
N THR A 6 -2.56 1.56 -8.96
CA THR A 6 -2.35 0.58 -10.04
C THR A 6 -3.49 0.64 -11.06
N SER A 7 -3.39 -0.10 -12.16
CA SER A 7 -4.52 -0.24 -13.09
C SER A 7 -5.80 -0.62 -12.36
N ILE A 8 -5.73 -1.50 -11.35
CA ILE A 8 -6.85 -1.91 -10.50
C ILE A 8 -7.36 -0.72 -9.66
N GLY A 9 -6.45 0.03 -9.03
CA GLY A 9 -6.81 1.22 -8.26
C GLY A 9 -7.47 2.33 -9.10
N GLN A 10 -7.19 2.35 -10.40
CA GLN A 10 -7.82 3.25 -11.38
C GLN A 10 -9.14 2.68 -11.95
N GLY A 11 -9.64 1.56 -11.43
CA GLY A 11 -10.87 0.91 -11.88
C GLY A 11 -10.70 -0.02 -13.09
N GLY A 12 -9.46 -0.33 -13.45
CA GLY A 12 -9.10 -1.33 -14.45
C GLY A 12 -9.38 -2.77 -13.99
N PRO A 13 -9.22 -3.75 -14.89
CA PRO A 13 -9.54 -5.15 -14.59
C PRO A 13 -8.58 -5.73 -13.54
N GLY A 14 -9.13 -6.49 -12.60
CA GLY A 14 -8.37 -7.24 -11.60
C GLY A 14 -8.97 -7.14 -10.20
N GLU A 15 -8.38 -7.90 -9.29
CA GLU A 15 -8.68 -7.83 -7.86
C GLU A 15 -7.49 -7.21 -7.12
N PRO A 16 -7.74 -6.33 -6.13
CA PRO A 16 -6.69 -5.80 -5.28
C PRO A 16 -5.89 -6.90 -4.61
N GLU A 17 -4.61 -6.66 -4.35
CA GLU A 17 -3.83 -7.58 -3.53
C GLU A 17 -4.02 -7.33 -2.03
N GLU A 18 -3.82 -8.39 -1.26
CA GLU A 18 -3.70 -8.32 0.19
C GLU A 18 -2.25 -7.97 0.58
N ASP A 19 -2.09 -6.96 1.43
CA ASP A 19 -0.85 -6.68 2.13
C ASP A 19 -0.70 -7.63 3.32
N ALA A 20 0.03 -8.71 3.08
CA ALA A 20 0.32 -9.75 4.07
C ALA A 20 0.99 -9.21 5.35
N ARG A 21 1.70 -8.07 5.28
CA ARG A 21 2.30 -7.45 6.48
C ARG A 21 1.22 -6.96 7.42
N TYR A 22 0.22 -6.24 6.90
CA TYR A 22 -0.90 -5.76 7.71
C TYR A 22 -1.75 -6.92 8.22
N ARG A 23 -2.01 -7.95 7.40
CA ARG A 23 -2.69 -9.17 7.86
C ARG A 23 -1.96 -9.81 9.05
N SER A 24 -0.64 -9.96 8.95
CA SER A 24 0.19 -10.52 10.03
C SER A 24 0.17 -9.65 11.29
N LEU A 25 0.20 -8.32 11.14
CA LEU A 25 0.19 -7.39 12.28
C LEU A 25 -1.10 -7.47 13.10
N LEU A 26 -2.24 -7.70 12.43
CA LEU A 26 -3.55 -7.90 13.06
C LEU A 26 -3.64 -9.23 13.82
N LEU A 27 -2.89 -10.26 13.40
CA LEU A 27 -2.95 -11.61 13.97
C LEU A 27 -1.89 -11.90 15.05
N MET A 28 -1.04 -10.93 15.43
CA MET A 28 0.03 -11.21 16.42
C MET A 28 -0.47 -11.56 17.84
N ARG A 29 -1.76 -11.35 18.14
CA ARG A 29 -2.40 -11.80 19.39
C ARG A 29 -3.23 -13.07 19.24
N GLY A 30 -3.15 -13.72 18.08
CA GLY A 30 -3.94 -14.91 17.75
C GLY A 30 -5.29 -14.59 17.11
N GLY A 31 -6.11 -15.62 16.97
CA GLY A 31 -7.37 -15.57 16.22
C GLY A 31 -7.18 -15.91 14.74
N THR A 32 -8.23 -15.68 13.95
CA THR A 32 -8.24 -15.92 12.51
C THR A 32 -8.93 -14.77 11.81
N LEU A 33 -8.35 -14.31 10.69
CA LEU A 33 -9.04 -13.40 9.79
C LEU A 33 -9.72 -14.21 8.68
N PRO A 34 -10.90 -13.80 8.18
CA PRO A 34 -11.49 -14.43 7.02
C PRO A 34 -10.60 -14.26 5.77
N PRO A 35 -10.91 -14.97 4.68
CA PRO A 35 -10.27 -14.75 3.39
C PRO A 35 -10.32 -13.27 2.98
N PHE A 36 -9.32 -12.83 2.23
CA PHE A 36 -9.30 -11.45 1.72
C PHE A 36 -10.55 -11.19 0.85
N PRO A 37 -11.35 -10.15 1.14
CA PRO A 37 -12.60 -9.89 0.42
C PRO A 37 -12.37 -9.46 -1.03
N THR A 38 -13.20 -9.96 -1.95
CA THR A 38 -13.22 -9.50 -3.35
C THR A 38 -13.89 -8.13 -3.45
N LEU A 39 -13.61 -7.39 -4.54
CA LEU A 39 -14.27 -6.11 -4.80
C LEU A 39 -15.78 -6.22 -4.90
N ALA A 40 -16.30 -7.33 -5.44
CA ALA A 40 -17.75 -7.56 -5.52
C ALA A 40 -18.40 -7.54 -4.12
N VAL A 41 -17.82 -8.30 -3.17
CA VAL A 41 -18.31 -8.35 -1.78
C VAL A 41 -18.17 -7.00 -1.09
N VAL A 42 -17.07 -6.27 -1.33
CA VAL A 42 -16.87 -4.93 -0.76
C VAL A 42 -17.92 -3.96 -1.30
N ARG A 43 -18.21 -3.98 -2.61
CA ARG A 43 -19.21 -3.11 -3.24
C ARG A 43 -20.62 -3.37 -2.74
N GLU A 44 -20.98 -4.61 -2.46
CA GLU A 44 -22.27 -4.96 -1.85
C GLU A 44 -22.47 -4.32 -0.47
N GLN A 45 -21.38 -4.04 0.26
CA GLN A 45 -21.44 -3.41 1.58
C GLN A 45 -21.49 -1.88 1.54
N ILE A 46 -21.22 -1.25 0.39
CA ILE A 46 -21.21 0.23 0.26
C ILE A 46 -22.62 0.84 0.46
N PRO A 47 -23.70 0.35 -0.19
CA PRO A 47 -25.04 0.87 0.05
C PRO A 47 -25.49 0.71 1.51
N ILE A 48 -25.11 -0.40 2.15
CA ILE A 48 -25.43 -0.69 3.55
C ILE A 48 -24.70 0.30 4.48
N LEU A 49 -23.43 0.59 4.20
CA LEU A 49 -22.68 1.62 4.93
C LEU A 49 -23.39 2.96 4.85
N LYS A 50 -23.81 3.37 3.65
CA LYS A 50 -24.53 4.64 3.44
C LYS A 50 -25.82 4.69 4.25
N GLN A 51 -26.63 3.64 4.18
CA GLN A 51 -27.86 3.54 4.98
C GLN A 51 -27.59 3.68 6.48
N LEU A 52 -26.59 2.96 7.01
CA LEU A 52 -26.24 3.01 8.43
C LEU A 52 -25.73 4.40 8.86
N PHE A 53 -25.06 5.13 7.96
CA PHE A 53 -24.64 6.52 8.22
C PHE A 53 -25.82 7.48 8.22
N ASP A 54 -26.73 7.37 7.26
CA ASP A 54 -27.91 8.22 7.18
C ASP A 54 -28.80 8.03 8.43
N GLU A 55 -28.98 6.79 8.88
CA GLU A 55 -29.68 6.46 10.13
C GLU A 55 -28.99 7.05 11.37
N TYR A 56 -27.65 7.05 11.41
CA TYR A 56 -26.87 7.62 12.50
C TYR A 56 -27.06 9.12 12.63
N GLN A 57 -27.00 9.81 11.49
CA GLN A 57 -27.16 11.26 11.42
C GLN A 57 -28.60 11.67 11.79
N ALA A 58 -29.60 10.95 11.27
CA ALA A 58 -31.01 11.20 11.57
C ALA A 58 -31.35 11.05 13.06
N LYS A 59 -30.68 10.13 13.77
CA LYS A 59 -30.90 9.85 15.20
C LYS A 59 -30.07 10.74 16.15
N GLN A 60 -29.43 11.80 15.65
CA GLN A 60 -28.59 12.70 16.44
C GLN A 60 -27.55 11.97 17.31
N HIS A 61 -26.93 10.90 16.79
CA HIS A 61 -25.92 10.13 17.50
C HIS A 61 -26.44 9.27 18.68
N MET A 62 -27.75 9.05 18.81
CA MET A 62 -28.29 8.09 19.78
C MET A 62 -27.95 6.63 19.41
N PRO A 63 -27.76 5.73 20.41
CA PRO A 63 -27.46 4.32 20.15
C PRO A 63 -28.57 3.62 19.36
N GLY A 64 -28.20 2.54 18.66
CA GLY A 64 -29.14 1.75 17.87
C GLY A 64 -30.24 1.09 18.72
N PRO A 65 -31.27 0.48 18.09
CA PRO A 65 -32.37 -0.19 18.81
C PRO A 65 -31.90 -1.28 19.79
N ASP A 66 -30.72 -1.87 19.55
CA ASP A 66 -30.10 -2.89 20.41
C ASP A 66 -29.21 -2.28 21.53
N GLY A 67 -29.19 -0.96 21.67
CA GLY A 67 -28.36 -0.23 22.65
C GLY A 67 -26.86 -0.14 22.27
N LEU A 68 -26.44 -0.76 21.17
CA LEU A 68 -25.05 -0.72 20.72
C LEU A 68 -24.69 0.63 20.06
N PRO A 69 -23.46 1.14 20.29
CA PRO A 69 -22.94 2.29 19.57
C PRO A 69 -22.90 2.04 18.06
N GLN A 70 -23.41 2.97 17.27
CA GLN A 70 -23.49 2.82 15.82
C GLN A 70 -22.16 2.49 15.11
N PRO A 71 -21.01 3.10 15.49
CA PRO A 71 -19.70 2.70 14.93
C PRO A 71 -19.42 1.21 15.06
N PHE A 72 -19.84 0.60 16.17
CA PHE A 72 -19.68 -0.81 16.43
C PHE A 72 -20.67 -1.66 15.62
N VAL A 73 -21.91 -1.20 15.44
CA VAL A 73 -22.88 -1.83 14.53
C VAL A 73 -22.37 -1.86 13.09
N MET A 74 -21.73 -0.78 12.63
CA MET A 74 -21.12 -0.73 11.29
C MET A 74 -20.00 -1.76 11.15
N LEU A 75 -19.11 -1.88 12.16
CA LEU A 75 -18.06 -2.89 12.15
C LEU A 75 -18.62 -4.32 12.05
N THR A 76 -19.64 -4.65 12.85
CA THR A 76 -20.19 -6.00 12.90
C THR A 76 -20.95 -6.38 11.63
N LYS A 77 -21.65 -5.43 11.01
CA LYS A 77 -22.40 -5.67 9.77
C LYS A 77 -21.53 -5.64 8.50
N LEU A 78 -20.39 -4.94 8.52
CA LEU A 78 -19.59 -4.65 7.32
C LEU A 78 -18.16 -5.20 7.42
N GLN A 79 -17.99 -6.37 8.04
CA GLN A 79 -16.66 -6.94 8.33
C GLN A 79 -15.76 -7.06 7.08
N SER A 80 -16.33 -7.34 5.91
CA SER A 80 -15.57 -7.43 4.66
C SER A 80 -15.00 -6.09 4.25
N LEU A 81 -15.78 -5.01 4.30
CA LEU A 81 -15.29 -3.66 4.05
C LEU A 81 -14.23 -3.26 5.07
N PHE A 82 -14.44 -3.53 6.36
CA PHE A 82 -13.46 -3.19 7.41
C PHE A 82 -12.16 -3.96 7.24
N LEU A 83 -12.21 -5.26 6.97
CA LEU A 83 -11.02 -6.06 6.72
C LEU A 83 -10.30 -5.56 5.45
N PHE A 84 -11.02 -5.41 4.34
CA PHE A 84 -10.47 -4.90 3.08
C PHE A 84 -9.78 -3.55 3.30
N SER A 85 -10.44 -2.64 4.04
CA SER A 85 -9.92 -1.32 4.37
C SER A 85 -8.61 -1.38 5.15
N MET A 86 -8.36 -2.44 5.92
CA MET A 86 -7.17 -2.63 6.76
C MET A 86 -6.04 -3.41 6.10
N VAL A 87 -6.33 -4.28 5.13
CA VAL A 87 -5.30 -5.17 4.55
C VAL A 87 -5.16 -5.10 3.04
N ALA A 88 -6.02 -4.39 2.29
CA ALA A 88 -5.78 -4.20 0.85
C ALA A 88 -4.49 -3.40 0.60
N VAL A 89 -3.75 -3.68 -0.47
CA VAL A 89 -2.69 -2.78 -0.95
C VAL A 89 -3.34 -1.45 -1.33
N THR A 90 -2.92 -0.35 -0.69
CA THR A 90 -3.60 0.96 -0.79
C THR A 90 -3.72 1.50 -2.21
N ASN A 91 -2.75 1.18 -3.06
CA ASN A 91 -2.71 1.59 -4.46
C ASN A 91 -3.62 0.78 -5.37
N ASP A 92 -4.03 -0.41 -4.95
CA ASP A 92 -4.97 -1.23 -5.72
C ASP A 92 -6.42 -0.88 -5.42
N ILE A 93 -6.69 -0.05 -4.40
CA ILE A 93 -8.06 0.30 -3.99
C ILE A 93 -8.72 1.12 -5.11
N PRO A 94 -9.80 0.64 -5.74
CA PRO A 94 -10.47 1.38 -6.80
C PRO A 94 -11.06 2.71 -6.33
N LYS A 95 -11.08 3.70 -7.21
CA LYS A 95 -11.65 5.01 -6.92
C LYS A 95 -13.11 4.95 -6.46
N ASP A 96 -13.92 4.05 -7.02
CA ASP A 96 -15.34 3.89 -6.69
C ASP A 96 -15.59 3.34 -5.27
N VAL A 97 -14.60 2.72 -4.64
CA VAL A 97 -14.72 2.20 -3.27
C VAL A 97 -13.94 3.03 -2.24
N LEU A 98 -13.18 4.03 -2.69
CA LEU A 98 -12.24 4.78 -1.87
C LEU A 98 -12.92 5.50 -0.69
N ASP A 99 -14.08 6.13 -0.94
CA ASP A 99 -14.84 6.84 0.10
C ASP A 99 -15.33 5.90 1.20
N ALA A 100 -15.82 4.72 0.82
CA ALA A 100 -16.28 3.70 1.76
C ALA A 100 -15.11 3.16 2.60
N VAL A 101 -13.95 2.93 1.98
CA VAL A 101 -12.73 2.54 2.69
C VAL A 101 -12.29 3.62 3.67
N MET A 102 -12.26 4.88 3.24
CA MET A 102 -11.88 6.00 4.10
C MET A 102 -12.86 6.16 5.28
N ALA A 103 -14.16 5.95 5.06
CA ALA A 103 -15.15 5.94 6.13
C ALA A 103 -14.92 4.79 7.12
N ALA A 104 -14.67 3.57 6.65
CA ALA A 104 -14.37 2.42 7.51
C ALA A 104 -13.08 2.63 8.34
N LEU A 105 -12.04 3.22 7.75
CA LEU A 105 -10.83 3.61 8.47
C LEU A 105 -11.09 4.67 9.54
N LYS A 106 -11.92 5.69 9.25
CA LYS A 106 -12.33 6.71 10.23
C LYS A 106 -13.11 6.08 11.39
N ILE A 107 -14.03 5.17 11.10
CA ILE A 107 -14.79 4.42 12.12
C ILE A 107 -13.84 3.56 12.97
N THR A 108 -12.87 2.89 12.35
CA THR A 108 -11.88 2.07 13.06
C THR A 108 -11.06 2.93 14.02
N VAL A 109 -10.60 4.12 13.59
CA VAL A 109 -9.91 5.06 14.49
C VAL A 109 -10.79 5.43 15.68
N LEU A 110 -12.04 5.81 15.43
CA LEU A 110 -13.00 6.15 16.49
C LEU A 110 -13.19 5.00 17.49
N LEU A 111 -13.37 3.77 17.01
CA LEU A 111 -13.52 2.58 17.86
C LEU A 111 -12.29 2.31 18.73
N THR A 112 -11.10 2.68 18.26
CA THR A 112 -9.84 2.45 18.97
C THR A 112 -9.41 3.59 19.89
N GLU A 113 -9.99 4.78 19.73
CA GLU A 113 -9.63 5.97 20.52
C GLU A 113 -10.58 6.24 21.69
N TYR A 114 -11.88 5.99 21.51
CA TYR A 114 -12.87 6.23 22.55
C TYR A 114 -12.89 5.09 23.57
N ASP A 115 -12.55 5.40 24.83
CA ASP A 115 -12.42 4.42 25.90
C ASP A 115 -13.71 3.61 26.12
N ASP A 116 -14.88 4.21 25.94
CA ASP A 116 -16.18 3.54 26.08
C ASP A 116 -16.43 2.46 25.00
N LEU A 117 -15.73 2.53 23.86
CA LEU A 117 -15.90 1.58 22.75
C LEU A 117 -14.89 0.43 22.78
N LYS A 118 -13.74 0.61 23.44
CA LYS A 118 -12.69 -0.40 23.54
C LYS A 118 -13.19 -1.73 24.17
N PRO A 119 -14.02 -1.74 25.23
CA PRO A 119 -14.55 -2.99 25.79
C PRO A 119 -15.31 -3.84 24.76
N LEU A 120 -16.07 -3.21 23.85
CA LEU A 120 -16.82 -3.91 22.81
C LEU A 120 -15.88 -4.60 21.81
N LEU A 121 -14.78 -3.93 21.44
CA LEU A 121 -13.73 -4.52 20.62
C LEU A 121 -13.04 -5.68 21.33
N LYS A 122 -12.72 -5.57 22.62
CA LYS A 122 -12.10 -6.67 23.39
C LYS A 122 -13.00 -7.91 23.42
N MET A 123 -14.29 -7.69 23.62
CA MET A 123 -15.28 -8.77 23.70
C MET A 123 -15.50 -9.45 22.34
N SER A 124 -15.54 -8.68 21.25
CA SER A 124 -16.01 -9.17 19.94
C SER A 124 -14.89 -9.43 18.95
N GLY A 125 -13.69 -8.92 19.22
CA GLY A 125 -12.56 -8.93 18.30
C GLY A 125 -12.73 -7.96 17.13
N PHE A 126 -11.79 -8.02 16.19
CA PHE A 126 -11.83 -7.29 14.93
C PHE A 126 -11.79 -8.28 13.76
N CYS A 127 -12.93 -8.47 13.09
CA CYS A 127 -13.06 -9.41 11.97
C CYS A 127 -12.50 -10.83 12.29
N GLY A 128 -12.71 -11.30 13.53
CA GLY A 128 -12.20 -12.61 14.01
C GLY A 128 -10.80 -12.59 14.65
N ALA A 129 -10.06 -11.46 14.59
CA ALA A 129 -8.83 -11.28 15.34
C ALA A 129 -9.11 -10.91 16.82
N LEU A 130 -8.33 -11.47 17.74
CA LEU A 130 -8.45 -11.20 19.17
C LEU A 130 -7.89 -9.82 19.54
N MET A 131 -8.60 -9.08 20.39
CA MET A 131 -8.27 -7.70 20.73
C MET A 131 -7.97 -7.54 22.23
N ASP A 132 -6.70 -7.37 22.57
CA ASP A 132 -6.25 -6.79 23.86
C ASP A 132 -5.97 -5.29 23.70
N ASP A 133 -5.58 -4.60 24.77
CA ASP A 133 -5.25 -3.16 24.71
C ASP A 133 -4.15 -2.84 23.68
N VAL A 134 -3.15 -3.71 23.58
CA VAL A 134 -2.03 -3.55 22.64
C VAL A 134 -2.49 -3.75 21.19
N ALA A 135 -3.36 -4.72 20.93
CA ALA A 135 -3.94 -4.97 19.62
C ALA A 135 -4.87 -3.83 19.19
N ILE A 136 -5.67 -3.28 20.12
CA ILE A 136 -6.53 -2.12 19.86
C ILE A 136 -5.69 -0.89 19.50
N GLN A 137 -4.64 -0.59 20.29
CA GLN A 137 -3.72 0.50 19.98
C GLN A 137 -3.09 0.32 18.59
N ARG A 138 -2.63 -0.90 18.29
CA ARG A 138 -2.05 -1.23 16.98
C ARG A 138 -3.06 -1.10 15.85
N LEU A 139 -4.30 -1.56 16.03
CA LEU A 139 -5.38 -1.44 15.06
C LEU A 139 -5.61 0.03 14.71
N GLY A 140 -5.65 0.91 15.72
CA GLY A 140 -5.77 2.35 15.54
C GLY A 140 -4.59 2.94 14.77
N THR A 141 -3.35 2.58 15.14
CA THR A 141 -2.14 3.02 14.42
C THR A 141 -2.14 2.57 12.96
N ILE A 142 -2.50 1.32 12.67
CA ILE A 142 -2.63 0.81 11.30
C ILE A 142 -3.67 1.62 10.53
N ALA A 143 -4.84 1.85 11.12
CA ALA A 143 -5.92 2.59 10.46
C ALA A 143 -5.48 4.02 10.10
N LYS A 144 -4.79 4.72 11.01
CA LYS A 144 -4.23 6.05 10.75
C LYS A 144 -3.16 6.04 9.66
N SER A 145 -2.18 5.13 9.73
CA SER A 145 -1.16 5.00 8.68
C SER A 145 -1.75 4.69 7.32
N ARG A 146 -2.81 3.88 7.25
CA ARG A 146 -3.49 3.57 5.99
C ARG A 146 -4.25 4.75 5.43
N LYS A 147 -4.89 5.56 6.29
CA LYS A 147 -5.48 6.85 5.87
C LYS A 147 -4.43 7.77 5.25
N VAL A 148 -3.26 7.90 5.90
CA VAL A 148 -2.13 8.70 5.38
C VAL A 148 -1.70 8.18 4.02
N ALA A 149 -1.50 6.86 3.86
CA ALA A 149 -1.10 6.27 2.59
C ALA A 149 -2.14 6.52 1.47
N ILE A 150 -3.43 6.47 1.77
CA ILE A 150 -4.50 6.79 0.81
C ILE A 150 -4.49 8.28 0.45
N TYR A 151 -4.36 9.17 1.44
CA TYR A 151 -4.31 10.61 1.20
C TYR A 151 -3.13 11.04 0.33
N LEU A 152 -2.02 10.30 0.38
CA LEU A 152 -0.85 10.58 -0.43
C LEU A 152 -0.93 10.05 -1.86
N ARG A 153 -1.97 9.26 -2.20
CA ARG A 153 -2.17 8.82 -3.58
C ARG A 153 -2.28 10.04 -4.50
N ASP A 154 -1.69 9.93 -5.69
CA ASP A 154 -1.75 10.97 -6.71
C ASP A 154 -3.19 11.39 -7.09
N ASP A 155 -4.11 10.42 -7.16
CA ASP A 155 -5.52 10.63 -7.50
C ASP A 155 -6.41 11.15 -6.35
N ALA A 156 -5.87 11.21 -5.12
CA ALA A 156 -6.55 11.75 -3.94
C ALA A 156 -5.91 13.07 -3.46
N SER A 157 -4.58 13.07 -3.29
CA SER A 157 -3.73 14.23 -2.99
C SER A 157 -4.24 15.16 -1.87
N PHE A 158 -4.50 14.59 -0.69
CA PHE A 158 -4.91 15.29 0.54
C PHE A 158 -3.74 15.42 1.53
N THR A 159 -2.65 16.08 1.11
CA THR A 159 -1.38 16.15 1.86
C THR A 159 -1.53 16.88 3.20
N ALA A 160 -2.37 17.91 3.27
CA ALA A 160 -2.64 18.66 4.49
C ALA A 160 -3.32 17.80 5.56
N GLU A 161 -4.34 17.02 5.18
CA GLU A 161 -5.03 16.08 6.05
C GLU A 161 -4.12 14.94 6.49
N ALA A 162 -3.26 14.45 5.58
CA ALA A 162 -2.24 13.45 5.90
C ALA A 162 -1.27 13.97 6.96
N LEU A 163 -0.81 15.22 6.80
CA LEU A 163 0.09 15.86 7.75
C LEU A 163 -0.57 16.02 9.12
N HIS A 164 -1.83 16.47 9.16
CA HIS A 164 -2.55 16.62 10.42
C HIS A 164 -2.61 15.31 11.21
N VAL A 165 -2.97 14.20 10.55
CA VAL A 165 -3.01 12.86 11.16
C VAL A 165 -1.63 12.45 11.66
N LEU A 166 -0.57 12.65 10.86
CA LEU A 166 0.78 12.27 11.26
C LEU A 166 1.31 13.09 12.43
N LEU A 167 1.04 14.39 12.49
CA LEU A 167 1.49 15.24 13.60
C LEU A 167 0.89 14.78 14.93
N GLN A 168 -0.38 14.38 14.94
CA GLN A 168 -1.02 13.76 16.11
C GLN A 168 -0.34 12.43 16.50
N MET A 169 -0.02 11.58 15.53
CA MET A 169 0.69 10.32 15.78
C MET A 169 2.10 10.56 16.34
N ILE A 170 2.83 11.55 15.81
CA ILE A 170 4.16 11.93 16.27
C ILE A 170 4.12 12.49 17.68
N GLU A 171 3.15 13.33 18.00
CA GLU A 171 3.00 13.86 19.35
C GLU A 171 2.75 12.74 20.37
N GLN A 172 1.87 11.80 20.03
CA GLN A 172 1.62 10.64 20.88
C GLN A 172 2.87 9.76 21.01
N HIS A 173 3.57 9.47 19.90
CA HIS A 173 4.80 8.69 19.92
C HIS A 173 5.88 9.31 20.81
N LYS A 174 6.05 10.64 20.75
CA LYS A 174 6.97 11.37 21.63
C LYS A 174 6.60 11.22 23.11
N LYS A 175 5.32 11.36 23.46
CA LYS A 175 4.80 11.13 24.83
C LYS A 175 5.08 9.70 25.29
N ASP A 176 4.81 8.72 24.43
CA ASP A 176 5.02 7.29 24.72
C ASP A 176 6.50 7.00 24.97
N MET A 177 7.41 7.51 24.12
CA MET A 177 8.85 7.36 24.29
C MET A 177 9.34 7.90 25.63
N ILE A 178 8.86 9.08 26.06
CA ILE A 178 9.22 9.67 27.35
C ILE A 178 8.73 8.77 28.48
N SER A 179 7.47 8.32 28.41
CA SER A 179 6.86 7.48 29.45
C SER A 179 7.61 6.17 29.68
N ARG A 180 8.07 5.51 28.61
CA ARG A 180 8.84 4.26 28.68
C ARG A 180 10.35 4.45 28.74
N ARG A 181 10.83 5.69 28.89
CA ARG A 181 12.25 6.05 28.96
C ARG A 181 13.06 5.50 27.78
N SER A 182 12.54 5.68 26.57
CA SER A 182 13.24 5.23 25.35
C SER A 182 14.62 5.89 25.24
N PRO A 183 15.68 5.16 24.85
CA PRO A 183 16.99 5.76 24.61
C PRO A 183 17.00 6.68 23.37
N PHE A 184 15.91 6.70 22.60
CA PHE A 184 15.79 7.42 21.33
C PHE A 184 14.97 8.70 21.43
N VAL A 185 14.74 9.25 22.63
CA VAL A 185 13.97 10.51 22.80
C VAL A 185 14.52 11.65 21.93
N ASN A 186 15.83 11.73 21.75
CA ASN A 186 16.50 12.75 20.91
C ASN A 186 16.68 12.33 19.43
N ALA A 187 16.27 11.11 19.08
CA ALA A 187 16.35 10.58 17.72
C ALA A 187 15.12 9.70 17.42
N PRO A 188 13.89 10.27 17.50
CA PRO A 188 12.65 9.51 17.54
C PRO A 188 12.40 8.65 16.29
N TRP A 189 12.94 9.05 15.14
CA TRP A 189 12.91 8.25 13.90
C TRP A 189 13.62 6.91 14.04
N ARG A 190 14.54 6.73 15.00
CA ARG A 190 15.18 5.42 15.28
C ARG A 190 14.25 4.47 16.03
N ASP A 191 13.25 5.02 16.70
CA ASP A 191 12.30 4.28 17.51
C ASP A 191 11.07 3.83 16.70
N ASP A 192 10.50 4.72 15.88
CA ASP A 192 9.44 4.38 14.91
C ASP A 192 9.76 4.88 13.50
N VAL A 193 10.62 4.14 12.80
CA VAL A 193 11.03 4.48 11.43
C VAL A 193 9.86 4.56 10.47
N SER A 194 8.82 3.73 10.66
CA SER A 194 7.69 3.69 9.73
C SER A 194 6.87 4.97 9.80
N LEU A 195 6.65 5.50 11.02
CA LEU A 195 5.99 6.77 11.24
C LEU A 195 6.78 7.94 10.63
N TYR A 196 8.09 7.97 10.87
CA TYR A 196 8.95 9.06 10.39
C TYR A 196 9.24 9.00 8.89
N ALA A 197 9.23 7.81 8.29
CA ALA A 197 9.25 7.66 6.82
C ALA A 197 7.98 8.24 6.19
N GLN A 198 6.80 7.95 6.76
CA GLN A 198 5.54 8.57 6.31
C GLN A 198 5.55 10.09 6.48
N LEU A 199 6.15 10.61 7.57
CA LEU A 199 6.34 12.05 7.74
C LEU A 199 7.18 12.66 6.62
N ALA A 200 8.30 12.02 6.26
CA ALA A 200 9.15 12.48 5.17
C ALA A 200 8.42 12.44 3.82
N ASP A 201 7.65 11.38 3.55
CA ASP A 201 6.81 11.29 2.35
C ASP A 201 5.78 12.44 2.30
N VAL A 202 5.07 12.72 3.40
CA VAL A 202 4.12 13.84 3.48
C VAL A 202 4.79 15.19 3.34
N GLN A 203 5.93 15.42 4.00
CA GLN A 203 6.65 16.70 3.89
C GLN A 203 7.04 17.01 2.45
N VAL A 204 7.59 16.03 1.73
CA VAL A 204 7.99 16.23 0.33
C VAL A 204 6.77 16.47 -0.55
N PHE A 205 5.70 15.69 -0.38
CA PHE A 205 4.48 15.86 -1.17
C PHE A 205 3.70 17.13 -0.82
N ASP A 206 3.85 17.65 0.38
CA ASP A 206 3.33 18.96 0.80
C ASP A 206 4.28 20.12 0.41
N ASN A 207 5.23 19.86 -0.51
CA ASN A 207 6.22 20.81 -1.01
C ASN A 207 7.10 21.48 0.08
N LYS A 208 7.32 20.81 1.21
CA LYS A 208 8.22 21.28 2.28
C LYS A 208 9.66 20.86 1.97
N LEU A 209 10.23 21.46 0.93
CA LEU A 209 11.57 21.10 0.43
C LEU A 209 12.66 21.93 1.14
N ASN A 210 12.81 21.73 2.44
CA ASN A 210 13.69 22.52 3.33
C ASN A 210 14.75 21.67 4.05
N GLU A 211 15.65 22.33 4.81
CA GLU A 211 16.74 21.68 5.57
C GLU A 211 16.24 20.66 6.59
N ASP A 212 15.10 20.91 7.26
CA ASP A 212 14.50 19.97 8.21
C ASP A 212 14.10 18.65 7.54
N THR A 213 13.49 18.75 6.34
CA THR A 213 13.07 17.59 5.55
C THR A 213 14.29 16.84 5.01
N GLN A 214 15.31 17.57 4.55
CA GLN A 214 16.59 16.98 4.16
C GLN A 214 17.22 16.20 5.33
N PHE A 215 17.32 16.83 6.51
CA PHE A 215 17.87 16.22 7.71
C PHE A 215 17.15 14.92 8.05
N LEU A 216 15.81 14.94 8.11
CA LEU A 216 15.02 13.74 8.42
C LEU A 216 15.29 12.61 7.43
N LEU A 217 15.30 12.91 6.12
CA LEU A 217 15.58 11.94 5.08
C LEU A 217 17.00 11.34 5.18
N GLU A 218 18.00 12.18 5.47
CA GLU A 218 19.38 11.72 5.69
C GLU A 218 19.48 10.81 6.92
N GLN A 219 18.76 11.13 8.01
CA GLN A 219 18.71 10.31 9.21
C GLN A 219 18.04 8.95 8.96
N LEU A 220 16.94 8.93 8.20
CA LEU A 220 16.26 7.70 7.80
C LEU A 220 17.14 6.84 6.89
N LEU A 221 17.84 7.46 5.94
CA LEU A 221 18.78 6.77 5.06
C LEU A 221 19.95 6.17 5.85
N ALA A 222 20.53 6.93 6.78
CA ALA A 222 21.62 6.47 7.64
C ALA A 222 21.18 5.29 8.51
N TRP A 223 19.97 5.36 9.11
CA TRP A 223 19.39 4.23 9.83
C TRP A 223 19.29 3.01 8.92
N ALA A 224 18.71 3.16 7.72
CA ALA A 224 18.42 2.05 6.83
C ALA A 224 19.69 1.37 6.30
N GLN A 225 20.77 2.13 6.09
CA GLN A 225 22.06 1.64 5.61
C GLN A 225 22.92 0.98 6.70
N ASN A 226 22.57 1.12 7.98
CA ASN A 226 23.32 0.50 9.08
C ASN A 226 23.17 -1.04 9.08
N ARG A 227 24.14 -1.73 8.47
CA ARG A 227 24.20 -3.19 8.40
C ARG A 227 24.56 -3.87 9.72
N ASN A 228 25.08 -3.12 10.68
CA ASN A 228 25.52 -3.64 11.97
C ASN A 228 24.40 -3.57 13.04
N ALA A 229 23.19 -3.16 12.66
CA ALA A 229 22.07 -3.10 13.57
C ALA A 229 21.64 -4.51 14.02
N LEU A 230 21.38 -4.69 15.31
CA LEU A 230 20.96 -5.98 15.88
C LEU A 230 19.65 -6.51 15.27
N ASP A 231 18.80 -5.62 14.76
CA ASP A 231 17.51 -5.94 14.16
C ASP A 231 17.54 -6.02 12.62
N PHE A 232 18.73 -6.01 12.01
CA PHE A 232 18.90 -5.87 10.55
C PHE A 232 18.11 -6.91 9.75
N GLU A 233 18.25 -8.20 10.04
CA GLU A 233 17.55 -9.25 9.28
C GLU A 233 16.02 -9.16 9.44
N ARG A 234 15.52 -8.83 10.63
CA ARG A 234 14.07 -8.67 10.88
C ARG A 234 13.49 -7.47 10.13
N THR A 235 14.30 -6.43 9.90
CA THR A 235 13.86 -5.16 9.31
C THR A 235 14.34 -4.96 7.88
N LYS A 236 14.90 -6.00 7.26
CA LYS A 236 15.58 -5.95 5.95
C LYS A 236 14.72 -5.37 4.82
N GLU A 237 13.47 -5.81 4.71
CA GLU A 237 12.57 -5.31 3.65
C GLU A 237 12.18 -3.85 3.90
N LEU A 238 11.87 -3.48 5.16
CA LEU A 238 11.62 -2.08 5.53
C LEU A 238 12.83 -1.19 5.21
N ARG A 239 14.04 -1.65 5.50
CA ARG A 239 15.29 -0.92 5.19
C ARG A 239 15.44 -0.68 3.69
N LYS A 240 15.13 -1.68 2.85
CA LYS A 240 15.15 -1.50 1.39
C LYS A 240 14.15 -0.44 0.94
N ASP A 241 12.92 -0.49 1.46
CA ASP A 241 11.87 0.47 1.15
C ASP A 241 12.30 1.89 1.54
N VAL A 242 12.86 2.07 2.74
CA VAL A 242 13.34 3.37 3.25
C VAL A 242 14.53 3.89 2.46
N VAL A 243 15.51 3.04 2.09
CA VAL A 243 16.62 3.46 1.23
C VAL A 243 16.10 4.00 -0.10
N LEU A 244 15.12 3.32 -0.69
CA LEU A 244 14.56 3.69 -1.98
C LEU A 244 13.81 5.02 -1.89
N SER A 245 12.83 5.13 -0.98
CA SER A 245 12.04 6.36 -0.84
C SER A 245 12.90 7.55 -0.42
N ALA A 246 13.81 7.37 0.55
CA ALA A 246 14.69 8.45 1.00
C ALA A 246 15.59 8.98 -0.12
N ARG A 247 16.12 8.11 -0.98
CA ARG A 247 16.96 8.54 -2.10
C ARG A 247 16.18 9.21 -3.23
N ILE A 248 14.94 8.79 -3.48
CA ILE A 248 14.05 9.49 -4.41
C ILE A 248 13.81 10.91 -3.89
N HIS A 249 13.38 11.04 -2.65
CA HIS A 249 13.10 12.33 -2.02
C HIS A 249 14.32 13.23 -1.88
N LEU A 250 15.45 12.71 -1.43
CA LEU A 250 16.70 13.49 -1.33
C LEU A 250 17.17 14.01 -2.68
N SER A 251 16.85 13.32 -3.78
CA SER A 251 17.18 13.85 -5.11
C SER A 251 16.44 15.16 -5.40
N LEU A 252 15.15 15.24 -5.03
CA LEU A 252 14.33 16.44 -5.18
C LEU A 252 14.69 17.49 -4.13
N VAL A 253 14.65 17.16 -2.84
CA VAL A 253 14.89 18.13 -1.75
C VAL A 253 16.26 18.80 -1.91
N CYS A 254 17.34 18.03 -2.10
CA CYS A 254 18.66 18.61 -2.29
C CYS A 254 18.80 19.44 -3.58
N SER A 255 17.94 19.22 -4.59
CA SER A 255 17.96 20.03 -5.81
C SER A 255 17.33 21.42 -5.62
N GLN A 256 16.49 21.57 -4.60
CA GLN A 256 15.82 22.83 -4.28
C GLN A 256 16.55 23.65 -3.22
N LEU A 257 17.52 23.06 -2.52
CA LEU A 257 18.35 23.74 -1.53
C LEU A 257 19.59 24.35 -2.18
N GLU A 258 19.99 25.53 -1.71
CA GLU A 258 21.16 26.24 -2.22
C GLU A 258 22.49 25.57 -1.80
N GLY A 259 23.56 25.87 -2.53
CA GLY A 259 24.92 25.47 -2.19
C GLY A 259 25.48 24.29 -2.99
N PRO A 260 26.81 24.24 -3.21
CA PRO A 260 27.46 23.25 -4.05
C PRO A 260 27.36 21.83 -3.48
N GLU A 261 27.30 21.68 -2.15
CA GLU A 261 27.13 20.38 -1.49
C GLU A 261 25.76 19.78 -1.82
N ASN A 262 24.69 20.57 -1.72
CA ASN A 262 23.33 20.13 -2.02
C ASN A 262 23.18 19.75 -3.49
N ALA A 263 23.76 20.54 -4.40
CA ALA A 263 23.80 20.21 -5.82
C ALA A 263 24.55 18.88 -6.09
N ALA A 264 25.65 18.60 -5.39
CA ALA A 264 26.38 17.34 -5.50
C ALA A 264 25.57 16.16 -4.96
N LYS A 265 24.94 16.31 -3.78
CA LYS A 265 24.04 15.31 -3.18
C LYS A 265 22.87 14.99 -4.12
N ALA A 266 22.21 16.02 -4.66
CA ALA A 266 21.09 15.87 -5.59
C ALA A 266 21.49 15.01 -6.81
N LYS A 267 22.64 15.32 -7.44
CA LYS A 267 23.18 14.53 -8.55
C LYS A 267 23.49 13.08 -8.15
N GLN A 268 24.10 12.88 -6.98
CA GLN A 268 24.44 11.54 -6.47
C GLN A 268 23.19 10.69 -6.23
N HIS A 269 22.17 11.24 -5.57
CA HIS A 269 20.90 10.55 -5.32
C HIS A 269 20.14 10.27 -6.61
N THR A 270 20.06 11.26 -7.50
CA THR A 270 19.44 11.11 -8.84
C THR A 270 20.10 9.97 -9.60
N LYS A 271 21.43 9.98 -9.71
CA LYS A 271 22.17 8.92 -10.40
C LYS A 271 21.88 7.55 -9.81
N TRP A 272 21.93 7.43 -8.48
CA TRP A 272 21.66 6.15 -7.81
C TRP A 272 20.26 5.63 -8.15
N VAL A 273 19.23 6.49 -8.07
CA VAL A 273 17.84 6.09 -8.35
C VAL A 273 17.69 5.69 -9.82
N VAL A 274 18.24 6.49 -10.75
CA VAL A 274 18.23 6.18 -12.18
C VAL A 274 18.89 4.82 -12.45
N ASP A 275 20.04 4.54 -11.85
CA ASP A 275 20.74 3.26 -12.03
C ASP A 275 19.91 2.07 -11.50
N GLN A 276 19.10 2.27 -10.45
CA GLN A 276 18.19 1.23 -9.93
C GLN A 276 16.98 0.97 -10.83
N PHE A 277 16.39 2.02 -11.41
CA PHE A 277 15.12 1.92 -12.14
C PHE A 277 15.28 1.74 -13.64
N ARG A 278 16.34 2.27 -14.26
CA ARG A 278 16.57 2.16 -15.71
C ARG A 278 16.47 0.71 -16.24
N PRO A 279 17.04 -0.32 -15.58
CA PRO A 279 16.85 -1.72 -16.01
C PRO A 279 15.51 -2.34 -15.59
N ARG A 280 14.75 -1.72 -14.69
CA ARG A 280 13.52 -2.24 -14.08
C ARG A 280 12.29 -1.45 -14.54
N ARG A 281 12.07 -1.39 -15.86
CA ARG A 281 10.92 -0.67 -16.46
C ARG A 281 9.56 -1.09 -15.90
N PHE A 282 9.40 -2.34 -15.47
CA PHE A 282 8.16 -2.79 -14.83
C PHE A 282 7.82 -2.02 -13.54
N MET A 283 8.80 -1.43 -12.86
CA MET A 283 8.59 -0.59 -11.67
C MET A 283 8.25 0.86 -12.01
N ARG A 284 7.94 1.17 -13.28
CA ARG A 284 7.57 2.52 -13.72
C ARG A 284 6.44 3.09 -12.90
N ASP A 285 5.33 2.36 -12.81
CA ASP A 285 4.11 2.83 -12.13
C ASP A 285 4.42 3.16 -10.66
N SER A 286 5.25 2.32 -10.03
CA SER A 286 5.75 2.53 -8.68
C SER A 286 6.54 3.84 -8.55
N LEU A 287 7.45 4.14 -9.48
CA LEU A 287 8.25 5.38 -9.44
C LEU A 287 7.44 6.62 -9.82
N ALA A 288 6.50 6.50 -10.76
CA ALA A 288 5.73 7.62 -11.30
C ALA A 288 5.02 8.42 -10.21
N GLY A 289 4.40 7.76 -9.23
CA GLY A 289 3.70 8.43 -8.11
C GLY A 289 4.59 9.25 -7.19
N TYR A 290 5.91 9.09 -7.28
CA TYR A 290 6.86 9.94 -6.57
C TYR A 290 7.36 11.11 -7.42
N VAL A 291 7.61 10.88 -8.71
CA VAL A 291 8.43 11.78 -9.52
C VAL A 291 7.65 12.57 -10.57
N LEU A 292 6.39 12.23 -10.82
CA LEU A 292 5.50 12.90 -11.80
C LEU A 292 4.35 13.65 -11.11
N ARG A 293 4.60 14.22 -9.93
CA ARG A 293 3.60 14.99 -9.17
C ARG A 293 3.52 16.42 -9.71
N GLY A 294 2.35 16.82 -10.21
CA GLY A 294 2.16 18.12 -10.89
C GLY A 294 2.17 19.34 -9.96
N ASP A 295 2.02 19.12 -8.66
CA ASP A 295 2.07 20.10 -7.58
C ASP A 295 3.49 20.35 -7.04
N LEU A 296 4.48 19.58 -7.51
CA LEU A 296 5.89 19.71 -7.11
C LEU A 296 6.77 20.26 -8.23
N PRO A 297 7.95 20.80 -7.91
CA PRO A 297 8.97 21.11 -8.91
C PRO A 297 9.35 19.86 -9.74
N GLU A 298 9.85 20.09 -10.95
CA GLU A 298 10.25 19.01 -11.84
C GLU A 298 11.29 18.09 -11.16
N HIS A 299 10.93 16.82 -11.02
CA HIS A 299 11.73 15.90 -10.23
C HIS A 299 13.01 15.48 -10.99
N PRO A 300 14.23 15.64 -10.41
CA PRO A 300 15.48 15.33 -11.12
C PRO A 300 15.58 13.91 -11.69
N VAL A 301 15.04 12.92 -10.98
CA VAL A 301 14.93 11.53 -11.47
C VAL A 301 14.02 11.41 -12.70
N ALA A 302 12.90 12.12 -12.75
CA ALA A 302 12.02 12.10 -13.92
C ALA A 302 12.74 12.68 -15.14
N VAL A 303 13.41 13.82 -14.97
CA VAL A 303 14.24 14.46 -16.01
C VAL A 303 15.31 13.50 -16.53
N ALA A 304 16.04 12.85 -15.62
CA ALA A 304 17.16 11.97 -15.97
C ALA A 304 16.73 10.63 -16.62
N LEU A 305 15.50 10.17 -16.35
CA LEU A 305 14.91 9.01 -17.02
C LEU A 305 14.29 9.37 -18.37
N GLY A 306 13.75 10.58 -18.49
CA GLY A 306 13.09 11.10 -19.68
C GLY A 306 11.65 10.55 -19.85
N PRO A 307 10.79 11.26 -20.59
CA PRO A 307 9.37 10.91 -20.76
C PRO A 307 9.17 9.55 -21.42
N GLU A 308 10.07 9.14 -22.33
CA GLU A 308 10.04 7.84 -23.01
C GLU A 308 10.15 6.64 -22.05
N TRP A 309 10.82 6.82 -20.91
CA TRP A 309 10.88 5.78 -19.88
C TRP A 309 9.51 5.55 -19.23
N PHE A 310 8.70 6.61 -19.13
CA PHE A 310 7.35 6.56 -18.56
C PHE A 310 6.26 6.20 -19.59
N ALA A 311 6.45 6.49 -20.88
CA ALA A 311 5.42 6.23 -21.90
C ALA A 311 5.14 4.73 -22.17
N ASN A 312 6.17 3.88 -22.19
CA ASN A 312 6.10 2.56 -22.87
C ASN A 312 6.56 1.36 -22.02
N ALA A 313 6.18 1.27 -20.74
CA ALA A 313 6.51 0.12 -19.90
C ALA A 313 5.32 -0.82 -19.68
N PRO A 314 5.51 -2.16 -19.78
CA PRO A 314 4.51 -3.10 -19.33
C PRO A 314 4.30 -2.93 -17.82
N SER A 315 3.04 -2.86 -17.39
CA SER A 315 2.71 -2.77 -15.96
C SER A 315 3.26 -4.00 -15.22
N TRP A 316 3.66 -3.81 -13.95
CA TRP A 316 4.14 -4.89 -13.09
C TRP A 316 3.07 -5.97 -12.85
N ARG A 317 1.80 -5.59 -12.87
CA ARG A 317 0.70 -6.55 -12.92
C ARG A 317 0.50 -6.98 -14.37
N PRO A 318 0.67 -8.28 -14.71
CA PRO A 318 0.26 -8.74 -16.02
C PRO A 318 -1.22 -8.40 -16.21
N PRO A 319 -1.65 -7.98 -17.42
CA PRO A 319 -3.06 -7.78 -17.69
C PRO A 319 -3.79 -9.06 -17.28
N VAL A 320 -4.84 -8.90 -16.48
CA VAL A 320 -5.70 -10.01 -16.09
C VAL A 320 -6.02 -10.77 -17.36
N HIS A 321 -5.64 -12.05 -17.42
CA HIS A 321 -6.23 -12.94 -18.39
C HIS A 321 -7.72 -12.87 -18.11
N THR A 322 -8.42 -12.06 -18.91
CA THR A 322 -9.86 -11.96 -18.87
C THR A 322 -10.36 -13.39 -18.77
N ALA A 323 -11.20 -13.66 -17.77
CA ALA A 323 -11.84 -14.95 -17.62
C ALA A 323 -12.56 -15.23 -18.94
N MET A 324 -11.88 -15.93 -19.85
CA MET A 324 -12.45 -16.34 -21.10
C MET A 324 -13.51 -17.38 -20.75
N PRO A 325 -14.69 -17.30 -21.38
CA PRO A 325 -15.71 -18.31 -21.17
C PRO A 325 -15.08 -19.68 -21.42
N SER A 326 -15.22 -20.53 -20.42
CA SER A 326 -14.78 -21.92 -20.40
C SER A 326 -15.21 -22.61 -21.70
N GLY A 327 -14.25 -22.88 -22.59
CA GLY A 327 -14.55 -23.60 -23.82
C GLY A 327 -13.42 -23.77 -24.85
N ALA A 328 -12.47 -22.84 -24.94
CA ALA A 328 -11.39 -22.96 -25.93
C ALA A 328 -10.07 -22.45 -25.34
N GLY A 329 -9.13 -23.37 -25.09
CA GLY A 329 -7.75 -22.98 -24.80
C GLY A 329 -7.15 -22.23 -25.98
N ALA A 330 -6.36 -21.19 -25.72
CA ALA A 330 -5.52 -20.54 -26.73
C ALA A 330 -4.07 -20.97 -26.51
N CYS A 331 -3.32 -21.16 -27.59
CA CYS A 331 -1.89 -21.48 -27.49
C CYS A 331 -1.12 -20.35 -26.80
N GLU A 332 -0.43 -20.65 -25.70
CA GLU A 332 0.35 -19.68 -24.92
C GLU A 332 1.40 -18.93 -25.76
N HIS A 333 1.97 -19.57 -26.78
CA HIS A 333 2.98 -18.94 -27.63
C HIS A 333 2.41 -18.05 -28.74
N CYS A 334 1.44 -18.54 -29.51
CA CYS A 334 0.99 -17.90 -30.76
C CYS A 334 -0.46 -17.39 -30.70
N GLY A 335 -1.16 -17.58 -29.58
CA GLY A 335 -2.54 -17.12 -29.38
C GLY A 335 -3.61 -17.87 -30.18
N LYS A 336 -3.25 -18.85 -31.01
CA LYS A 336 -4.22 -19.63 -31.81
C LYS A 336 -5.19 -20.38 -30.88
N THR A 337 -6.47 -20.12 -31.02
CA THR A 337 -7.55 -20.88 -30.42
C THR A 337 -7.89 -22.06 -31.32
N THR A 338 -8.25 -23.20 -30.72
CA THR A 338 -8.80 -24.31 -31.50
C THR A 338 -10.28 -24.03 -31.76
N GLN A 339 -10.66 -23.88 -33.02
CA GLN A 339 -12.07 -23.90 -33.39
C GLN A 339 -12.62 -25.32 -33.27
N LYS A 340 -13.95 -25.45 -33.09
CA LYS A 340 -14.65 -26.75 -33.04
C LYS A 340 -14.30 -27.56 -34.30
N GLY A 341 -13.48 -28.60 -34.14
CA GLY A 341 -13.17 -29.56 -35.20
C GLY A 341 -11.68 -29.79 -35.49
N GLU A 342 -10.77 -28.94 -34.99
CA GLU A 342 -9.33 -29.11 -35.20
C GLU A 342 -8.56 -29.55 -33.95
N SER A 343 -7.44 -30.24 -34.20
CA SER A 343 -6.56 -30.98 -33.29
C SER A 343 -6.46 -30.45 -31.85
N LYS A 344 -6.65 -31.35 -30.88
CA LYS A 344 -6.54 -31.09 -29.43
C LYS A 344 -5.24 -30.36 -29.07
N LEU A 345 -5.35 -29.27 -28.31
CA LEU A 345 -4.19 -28.57 -27.76
C LEU A 345 -3.38 -29.45 -26.81
N LEU A 346 -2.07 -29.32 -26.89
CA LEU A 346 -1.11 -30.01 -26.04
C LEU A 346 -0.95 -29.26 -24.72
N LYS A 347 -1.32 -29.88 -23.60
CA LYS A 347 -1.03 -29.33 -22.27
C LYS A 347 0.46 -29.48 -21.95
N CYS A 348 1.03 -28.54 -21.20
CA CYS A 348 2.36 -28.72 -20.63
C CYS A 348 2.38 -29.96 -19.73
N ALA A 349 3.26 -30.93 -20.02
CA ALA A 349 3.34 -32.19 -19.28
C ALA A 349 3.69 -32.02 -17.79
N ARG A 350 4.33 -30.89 -17.43
CA ARG A 350 4.76 -30.62 -16.05
C ARG A 350 3.71 -29.90 -15.23
N CYS A 351 3.22 -28.75 -15.70
CA CYS A 351 2.30 -27.91 -14.92
C CYS A 351 0.82 -28.10 -15.26
N GLN A 352 0.52 -28.67 -16.43
CA GLN A 352 -0.83 -28.78 -17.02
C GLN A 352 -1.63 -27.46 -17.15
N GLY A 353 -1.11 -26.33 -16.66
CA GLY A 353 -1.78 -25.04 -16.59
C GLY A 353 -1.66 -24.14 -17.83
N VAL A 354 -0.86 -24.53 -18.82
CA VAL A 354 -0.77 -23.85 -20.12
C VAL A 354 -0.92 -24.85 -21.26
N VAL A 355 -1.39 -24.36 -22.41
CA VAL A 355 -1.67 -25.19 -23.60
C VAL A 355 -0.99 -24.64 -24.84
N TYR A 356 -0.63 -25.54 -25.76
CA TYR A 356 0.09 -25.21 -26.99
C TYR A 356 -0.55 -25.91 -28.18
N CYS A 357 -0.55 -25.26 -29.35
CA CYS A 357 -1.03 -25.90 -30.59
C CYS A 357 -0.03 -26.90 -31.17
N SER A 358 1.26 -26.81 -30.81
CA SER A 358 2.30 -27.73 -31.27
C SER A 358 3.46 -27.81 -30.26
N LYS A 359 4.29 -28.86 -30.39
CA LYS A 359 5.55 -28.97 -29.63
C LYS A 359 6.51 -27.83 -29.94
N ASP A 360 6.45 -27.25 -31.14
CA ASP A 360 7.31 -26.12 -31.51
C ASP A 360 6.90 -24.84 -30.77
N CYS A 361 5.59 -24.61 -30.64
CA CYS A 361 5.08 -23.51 -29.79
C CYS A 361 5.47 -23.69 -28.32
N GLN A 362 5.44 -24.91 -27.81
CA GLN A 362 5.91 -25.21 -26.45
C GLN A 362 7.41 -24.89 -26.30
N LYS A 363 8.26 -25.30 -27.25
CA LYS A 363 9.70 -25.03 -27.22
C LYS A 363 10.00 -23.53 -27.31
N ALA A 364 9.29 -22.80 -28.16
CA ALA A 364 9.49 -21.36 -28.34
C ALA A 364 9.08 -20.55 -27.10
N ALA A 365 7.97 -20.93 -26.44
CA ALA A 365 7.55 -20.30 -25.18
C ALA A 365 8.39 -20.70 -23.96
N TRP A 366 9.23 -21.75 -24.05
CA TRP A 366 9.91 -22.33 -22.88
C TRP A 366 10.76 -21.33 -22.10
N LYS A 367 11.47 -20.41 -22.78
CA LYS A 367 12.30 -19.41 -22.08
C LYS A 367 11.48 -18.53 -21.13
N GLN A 368 10.25 -18.17 -21.51
CA GLN A 368 9.35 -17.33 -20.72
C GLN A 368 8.51 -18.16 -19.73
N HIS A 369 8.14 -19.40 -20.09
CA HIS A 369 7.34 -20.27 -19.25
C HIS A 369 8.14 -20.96 -18.12
N LYS A 370 9.44 -21.24 -18.33
CA LYS A 370 10.28 -21.98 -17.37
C LYS A 370 10.27 -21.42 -15.93
N PRO A 371 10.31 -20.09 -15.70
CA PRO A 371 10.27 -19.52 -14.35
C PRO A 371 8.93 -19.76 -13.61
N THR A 372 7.83 -19.90 -14.36
CA THR A 372 6.47 -20.04 -13.79
C THR A 372 5.94 -21.48 -13.83
N CYS A 373 6.63 -22.40 -14.53
CA CYS A 373 6.25 -23.80 -14.64
C CYS A 373 6.47 -24.58 -13.32
N LYS A 374 5.40 -24.75 -12.53
CA LYS A 374 5.36 -25.59 -11.32
C LYS A 374 4.74 -26.97 -11.62
N ALA A 375 5.11 -28.03 -10.90
CA ALA A 375 4.47 -29.33 -11.09
C ALA A 375 2.98 -29.24 -10.70
N ALA A 376 2.12 -29.92 -11.48
CA ALA A 376 0.68 -29.97 -11.25
C ALA A 376 0.33 -30.70 -9.94
#